data_AF-L8I398-F1
#
_entry.id   AF-L8I398-F1
#
_cell.length_a   1.000
_cell.length_b   1.000
_cell.length_c   1.000
_cell.angle_alpha   90.00
_cell.angle_beta   90.00
_cell.angle_gamma   90.00
#
_symmetry.space_group_name_H-M   'P 1'
#
loop_
_entity.id
_entity.type
_entity.pdbx_description
1 polymer ?
#
loop_
_entity_poly.entity_id
_entity_poly.type
_entity_poly.pdbx_seq_one_letter_code
_entity_poly.pdbx_strand_id
1 'polypeptide(L)' 'MRSPGEVLREGELEKRSDSLLQVWKKKRGVLTTDRLRLFPTGPGARPKELRFHSILKVDCVERTGKYVYFTIVTTDR' A
#
# COMPACT_ATOMS: atom_id res chain seq x y z
N MET A 1 -18.39 9.61 -13.98
CA MET A 1 -16.94 9.37 -13.76
C MET A 1 -16.65 9.60 -12.28
N ARG A 2 -15.85 8.74 -11.65
CA ARG A 2 -15.42 8.93 -10.25
C ARG A 2 -14.41 10.08 -10.17
N SER A 3 -14.45 10.88 -9.11
CA SER A 3 -13.55 12.03 -8.97
C SER A 3 -12.14 11.58 -8.52
N PRO A 4 -11.08 12.33 -8.87
CA PRO A 4 -9.76 12.14 -8.29
C PRO A 4 -9.84 12.26 -6.77
N GLY A 5 -9.40 11.22 -6.05
CA GLY A 5 -9.45 11.18 -4.58
C GLY A 5 -10.73 10.59 -3.98
N GLU A 6 -11.71 10.16 -4.78
CA GLU A 6 -12.82 9.34 -4.28
C GLU A 6 -12.27 8.06 -3.64
N VAL A 7 -12.65 7.79 -2.38
CA VAL A 7 -12.23 6.59 -1.65
C VAL A 7 -12.98 5.38 -2.19
N LEU A 8 -12.24 4.43 -2.74
CA LEU A 8 -12.77 3.16 -3.25
C LEU A 8 -12.82 2.09 -2.17
N ARG A 9 -11.82 2.08 -1.28
CA ARG A 9 -11.71 1.12 -0.18
C ARG A 9 -10.79 1.67 0.90
N GLU A 10 -11.11 1.30 2.13
CA GLU A 10 -10.27 1.51 3.29
C GLU A 10 -10.15 0.21 4.09
N GLY A 11 -9.00 -0.02 4.71
CA GLY A 11 -8.78 -1.19 5.56
C GLY A 11 -7.40 -1.26 6.17
N GLU A 12 -7.12 -2.35 6.89
CA GLU A 12 -5.79 -2.63 7.44
C GLU A 12 -4.96 -3.42 6.42
N LEU A 13 -3.70 -3.02 6.22
CA LEU A 13 -2.70 -3.74 5.45
C LEU A 13 -1.43 -3.88 6.26
N GLU A 14 -0.75 -5.03 6.16
CA GLU A 14 0.60 -5.18 6.66
C GLU A 14 1.60 -4.89 5.54
N LYS A 15 2.53 -3.98 5.79
CA LYS A 15 3.62 -3.67 4.87
C LYS A 15 4.94 -4.16 5.45
N ARG A 16 5.70 -4.91 4.65
CA ARG A 16 7.10 -5.26 4.95
C ARG A 16 8.00 -4.03 4.79
N SER A 17 8.89 -3.78 5.75
CA SER A 17 9.96 -2.79 5.60
C SER A 17 11.02 -3.29 4.63
N ASP A 18 11.73 -2.35 4.01
CA ASP A 18 12.93 -2.55 3.21
C ASP A 18 14.22 -2.53 4.04
N SER A 19 14.11 -2.32 5.36
CA SER A 19 15.25 -2.36 6.29
C SER A 19 15.81 -3.77 6.50
N LEU A 20 17.00 -3.86 7.09
CA LEU A 20 17.70 -5.12 7.41
C LEU A 20 16.81 -6.16 8.13
N LEU A 21 15.91 -5.70 9.01
CA LEU A 21 15.05 -6.57 9.80
C LEU A 21 13.76 -7.03 9.09
N GLN A 22 13.45 -6.49 7.89
CA GLN A 22 12.30 -6.88 7.05
C GLN A 22 10.98 -7.08 7.82
N VAL A 23 10.66 -6.17 8.74
CA VAL A 23 9.54 -6.31 9.68
C VAL A 23 8.22 -5.94 9.00
N TRP A 24 7.17 -6.72 9.27
CA TRP A 24 5.80 -6.40 8.90
C TRP A 24 5.17 -5.45 9.90
N LYS A 25 4.59 -4.36 9.41
CA LYS A 25 3.88 -3.38 10.25
C LYS A 25 2.48 -3.15 9.70
N LYS A 26 1.48 -3.23 10.57
CA LYS A 26 0.10 -2.82 10.28
C LYS A 26 0.03 -1.34 9.94
N LYS A 27 -0.77 -1.02 8.92
CA LYS A 27 -1.02 0.32 8.38
C LYS A 27 -2.49 0.43 8.05
N ARG A 28 -3.07 1.60 8.30
CA ARG A 28 -4.35 1.97 7.70
C ARG A 28 -4.11 2.31 6.23
N GLY A 29 -4.69 1.54 5.33
CA GLY A 29 -4.62 1.71 3.88
C GLY A 29 -5.87 2.40 3.35
N VAL A 30 -5.70 3.45 2.54
CA VAL A 30 -6.78 4.14 1.84
C VAL A 30 -6.50 4.08 0.35
N LEU A 31 -7.37 3.40 -0.39
CA LEU A 31 -7.32 3.28 -1.85
C LEU A 31 -8.29 4.29 -2.46
N THR A 32 -7.78 5.18 -3.30
CA THR A 32 -8.58 6.08 -4.12
C THR A 32 -8.46 5.70 -5.60
N THR A 33 -9.15 6.44 -6.46
CA THR A 33 -9.13 6.26 -7.92
C THR A 33 -7.75 6.39 -8.58
N ASP A 34 -6.75 6.93 -7.90
CA ASP A 34 -5.45 7.29 -8.49
C ASP A 34 -4.23 6.93 -7.64
N ARG A 35 -4.41 6.47 -6.39
CA ARG A 35 -3.31 6.11 -5.48
C ARG A 35 -3.75 5.22 -4.33
N LEU A 36 -2.76 4.59 -3.70
CA LEU A 36 -2.86 3.95 -2.39
C LEU A 36 -2.04 4.74 -1.37
N ARG A 37 -2.64 5.12 -0.23
CA ARG A 37 -1.93 5.72 0.91
C ARG A 37 -1.87 4.75 2.08
N LEU A 38 -0.69 4.62 2.68
CA LEU A 38 -0.46 3.81 3.88
C LEU A 38 -0.10 4.74 5.04
N PHE A 39 -1.02 4.86 5.98
CA PHE A 39 -0.86 5.73 7.14
C PHE A 39 -0.10 4.97 8.25
N PRO A 40 0.97 5.58 8.80
CA PRO A 40 1.65 5.05 9.97
C PRO A 40 0.76 5.15 11.22
N THR A 41 1.03 4.31 12.22
CA THR A 41 0.32 4.28 13.51
C THR A 41 0.86 5.28 14.53
N GLY A 42 1.90 6.06 14.19
CA GLY A 42 2.55 7.00 15.10
C GLY A 42 2.30 8.48 14.75
N PRO A 43 2.25 9.37 15.75
CA PRO A 43 2.05 10.81 15.53
C PRO A 43 3.20 11.43 14.72
N GLY A 44 2.88 12.37 13.83
CA GLY A 44 3.86 13.12 13.03
C GLY A 44 4.47 12.38 11.82
N ALA A 45 4.20 11.09 11.65
CA ALA A 45 4.76 10.34 10.53
C ALA A 45 3.94 10.55 9.24
N ARG A 46 4.63 10.87 8.14
CA ARG A 46 3.97 11.10 6.84
C ARG A 46 3.46 9.79 6.23
N PRO A 47 2.27 9.77 5.61
CA PRO A 47 1.79 8.60 4.88
C PRO A 47 2.72 8.24 3.71
N LYS A 48 2.93 6.95 3.48
CA LYS A 48 3.55 6.49 2.22
C LYS A 48 2.49 6.52 1.13
N GLU A 49 2.78 7.19 0.02
CA GLU A 49 1.86 7.31 -1.13
C GLU A 49 2.42 6.51 -2.31
N LEU A 50 1.57 5.66 -2.90
CA LEU A 50 1.84 4.91 -4.13
C LEU A 50 0.84 5.37 -5.18
N ARG A 51 1.28 6.24 -6.10
CA ARG A 51 0.44 6.72 -7.20
C ARG A 51 0.40 5.67 -8.31
N PHE A 52 -0.75 5.48 -8.93
CA PHE A 52 -0.88 4.42 -9.94
C PHE A 52 0.00 4.64 -11.16
N HIS A 53 0.25 5.90 -11.54
CA HIS A 53 1.17 6.22 -12.63
C HIS A 53 2.63 5.83 -12.35
N SER A 54 3.01 5.57 -11.10
CA SER A 54 4.34 5.08 -10.73
C SER A 54 4.38 3.57 -10.48
N ILE A 55 3.26 2.87 -10.60
CA ILE A 55 3.19 1.41 -10.46
C ILE A 55 3.45 0.78 -11.82
N LEU A 56 4.49 -0.04 -11.90
CA LEU A 56 4.79 -0.85 -13.09
C LEU A 56 3.88 -2.07 -13.15
N LYS A 57 3.79 -2.79 -12.04
CA LYS A 57 2.97 -4.00 -11.93
C LYS A 57 2.60 -4.30 -10.49
N VAL A 58 1.53 -5.07 -10.34
CA VAL A 58 1.24 -5.84 -9.13
C VAL A 58 1.58 -7.29 -9.42
N ASP A 59 2.52 -7.85 -8.67
CA ASP A 59 3.08 -9.19 -8.86
C ASP A 59 2.77 -10.10 -7.66
N CYS A 60 2.96 -11.41 -7.84
CA CYS A 60 2.83 -12.48 -6.84
C CYS A 60 1.63 -12.32 -5.91
N VAL A 61 0.43 -12.61 -6.41
CA VAL A 61 -0.76 -12.75 -5.55
C VAL A 61 -0.76 -14.16 -4.95
N GLU A 62 -0.14 -14.32 -3.78
CA GLU A 62 -0.12 -15.59 -3.04
C GLU A 62 -1.20 -15.59 -1.96
N ARG A 63 -1.84 -16.74 -1.74
CA ARG A 63 -2.79 -16.94 -0.65
C ARG A 63 -2.21 -17.93 0.36
N THR A 64 -2.01 -17.48 1.59
CA THR A 64 -1.55 -18.34 2.69
C THR A 64 -2.55 -18.24 3.84
N GLY A 65 -3.37 -19.28 4.01
CA GLY A 65 -4.47 -19.26 4.97
C GLY A 65 -5.45 -18.11 4.70
N LYS A 66 -5.62 -17.23 5.69
CA LYS A 66 -6.51 -16.05 5.58
C LYS A 66 -5.86 -14.83 4.90
N TYR A 67 -4.56 -14.90 4.59
CA TYR A 67 -3.81 -13.76 4.08
C TYR A 67 -3.65 -13.83 2.57
N VAL A 68 -3.70 -12.65 1.94
CA VAL A 68 -3.34 -12.44 0.55
C VAL A 68 -2.10 -11.57 0.53
N TYR A 69 -1.02 -12.09 -0.02
CA TYR A 69 0.23 -11.38 -0.22
C TYR A 69 0.28 -10.88 -1.66
N PHE A 70 0.80 -9.69 -1.86
CA PHE A 70 1.03 -9.12 -3.19
C PHE A 70 2.25 -8.20 -3.13
N THR A 71 2.94 -8.07 -4.25
CA THR A 71 4.08 -7.18 -4.41
C THR A 71 3.71 -6.07 -5.39
N ILE A 72 3.89 -4.81 -5.00
CA ILE A 72 3.77 -3.69 -5.93
C ILE A 72 5.16 -3.29 -6.37
N VAL A 73 5.43 -3.40 -7.67
CA VAL A 73 6.67 -2.92 -8.28
C VAL A 73 6.44 -1.52 -8.82
N THR A 74 7.31 -0.59 -8.43
CA THR A 74 7.26 0.81 -8.85
C THR A 74 8.39 1.14 -9.81
N THR A 75 8.27 2.21 -10.59
CA THR A 75 9.23 2.67 -11.62
C THR A 75 10.58 3.17 -11.08
N ASP A 76 10.89 2.93 -9.80
CA ASP A 76 11.94 3.58 -9.01
C ASP A 76 11.87 5.14 -8.96
N ARG A 77 12.28 5.66 -7.80
CA ARG A 77 12.84 7.00 -7.61
C ARG A 77 14.02 6.87 -6.68
#